data_AF-A0A1V4PNJ9-F1
#
_entry.id   AF-A0A1V4PNJ9-F1
#
_cell.length_a   1.000
_cell.length_b   1.000
_cell.length_c   1.000
_cell.angle_alpha   90.00
_cell.angle_beta   90.00
_cell.angle_gamma   90.00
#
_symmetry.space_group_name_H-M   'P 1'
#
loop_
_entity.id
_entity.type
_entity.pdbx_description
1 polymer ?
#
loop_
_entity_poly.entity_id
_entity_poly.type
_entity_poly.pdbx_seq_one_letter_code
_entity_poly.pdbx_strand_id
1 'polypeptide(L)'
;MHKKLVGLLVALAAVTGLLLIGGGHASAADVQDTPTRVWVGFTPAETKQIAASGVESIFDTPQLRPYWYANPDRDSRYKTFYVPGKGYVVYTSAQAMVREAASHPNGRVWVSYNKTLPKPLTLWTEF
;
A
#
# COMPACT_ATOMS: atom_id res chain seq x y z
N MET A 1 -29.15 -16.30 -29.92
CA MET A 1 -29.95 -16.44 -28.67
C MET A 1 -29.00 -16.97 -27.59
N HIS A 2 -28.54 -16.15 -26.63
CA HIS A 2 -29.06 -16.05 -25.24
C HIS A 2 -28.96 -17.40 -24.48
N LYS A 3 -28.44 -17.56 -23.24
CA LYS A 3 -27.83 -16.71 -22.20
C LYS A 3 -27.48 -17.66 -21.03
N LYS A 4 -26.42 -17.34 -20.26
CA LYS A 4 -26.20 -17.59 -18.80
C LYS A 4 -25.78 -18.98 -18.25
N LEU A 5 -24.60 -19.00 -17.61
CA LEU A 5 -24.36 -19.26 -16.16
C LEU A 5 -22.83 -19.27 -15.93
N VAL A 6 -22.17 -18.11 -15.90
CA VAL A 6 -21.66 -17.45 -14.66
C VAL A 6 -21.86 -18.25 -13.38
N GLY A 7 -20.75 -18.61 -12.73
CA GLY A 7 -20.72 -18.87 -11.29
C GLY A 7 -19.79 -20.00 -10.86
N LEU A 8 -18.47 -19.73 -10.78
CA LEU A 8 -17.62 -20.30 -9.72
C LEU A 8 -16.24 -19.62 -9.70
N LEU A 9 -16.15 -18.46 -9.07
CA LEU A 9 -14.89 -17.81 -8.70
C LEU A 9 -15.23 -16.82 -7.61
N VAL A 10 -15.17 -17.28 -6.36
CA VAL A 10 -14.76 -16.56 -5.13
C VAL A 10 -15.03 -17.53 -3.98
N ALA A 11 -14.01 -18.27 -3.56
CA ALA A 11 -13.96 -18.91 -2.25
C ALA A 11 -12.51 -19.33 -1.95
N LEU A 12 -11.60 -18.37 -1.81
CA LEU A 12 -10.33 -18.60 -1.13
C LEU A 12 -9.75 -17.26 -0.63
N ALA A 13 -10.44 -16.65 0.33
CA ALA A 13 -9.90 -15.53 1.11
C ALA A 13 -10.18 -15.73 2.61
N ALA A 14 -10.10 -16.97 3.07
CA ALA A 14 -10.40 -17.33 4.45
C ALA A 14 -9.53 -18.47 5.00
N VAL A 15 -8.24 -18.56 4.64
CA VAL A 15 -7.28 -19.40 5.39
C VAL A 15 -5.87 -18.82 5.27
N THR A 16 -5.53 -17.87 6.15
CA THR A 16 -4.20 -17.76 6.78
C THR A 16 -4.33 -16.88 8.03
N GLY A 17 -5.17 -17.32 8.96
CA GLY A 17 -4.91 -17.06 10.37
C GLY A 17 -3.85 -18.05 10.82
N LEU A 18 -2.58 -17.65 10.81
CA LEU A 18 -1.56 -18.26 11.65
C LEU A 18 -0.94 -17.17 12.51
N LEU A 19 -1.53 -17.06 13.70
CA LEU A 19 -1.03 -16.44 14.93
C LEU A 19 0.50 -16.52 15.05
N LEU A 20 1.14 -15.41 15.45
CA LEU A 20 2.12 -15.37 16.56
C LEU A 20 2.33 -13.92 17.04
N ILE A 21 1.68 -13.64 18.18
CA ILE A 21 2.00 -12.71 19.30
C ILE A 21 1.94 -11.19 19.06
N GLY A 22 0.83 -10.59 19.53
CA GLY A 22 0.75 -9.16 19.86
C GLY A 22 -0.67 -8.65 19.71
N GLY A 23 -1.42 -8.55 20.81
CA GLY A 23 -2.78 -8.02 20.82
C GLY A 23 -2.84 -6.59 20.31
N GLY A 24 -3.23 -6.43 19.05
CA GLY A 24 -3.63 -5.17 18.45
C GLY A 24 -4.90 -5.44 17.65
N HIS A 25 -5.91 -4.58 17.80
CA HIS A 25 -7.10 -4.61 16.95
C HIS A 25 -6.64 -4.55 15.48
N ALA A 26 -6.68 -5.68 14.77
CA ALA A 26 -6.51 -5.70 13.33
C ALA A 26 -7.73 -5.01 12.73
N SER A 27 -7.63 -3.69 12.51
CA SER A 27 -8.56 -2.98 11.65
C SER A 27 -8.30 -3.50 10.24
N ALA A 28 -9.29 -4.10 9.60
CA ALA A 28 -9.15 -4.62 8.25
C ALA A 28 -8.57 -3.53 7.34
N ALA A 29 -7.41 -3.82 6.71
CA ALA A 29 -6.82 -2.92 5.72
C ALA A 29 -7.88 -2.59 4.65
N ASP A 30 -7.94 -1.33 4.21
CA ASP A 30 -8.89 -0.94 3.16
C ASP A 30 -8.40 -1.47 1.82
N VAL A 31 -9.01 -2.55 1.33
CA VAL A 31 -8.64 -3.17 0.06
C VAL A 31 -9.61 -2.77 -1.03
N GLN A 32 -9.10 -2.06 -2.05
CA GLN A 32 -9.89 -1.67 -3.21
C GLN A 32 -9.32 -2.32 -4.47
N ASP A 33 -10.13 -3.15 -5.13
CA ASP A 33 -9.75 -3.81 -6.38
C ASP A 33 -10.42 -3.14 -7.58
N THR A 34 -9.60 -2.74 -8.56
CA THR A 34 -10.02 -2.13 -9.81
C THR A 34 -9.47 -2.94 -10.99
N PRO A 35 -9.99 -2.75 -12.22
CA PRO A 35 -9.48 -3.48 -13.39
C PRO A 35 -7.97 -3.31 -13.62
N THR A 36 -7.39 -2.18 -13.22
CA THR A 36 -5.99 -1.86 -13.46
C THR A 36 -5.12 -1.90 -12.21
N ARG A 37 -5.70 -1.83 -11.00
CA ARG A 37 -4.96 -1.75 -9.74
C ARG A 37 -5.65 -2.45 -8.58
N VAL A 38 -4.85 -3.04 -7.69
CA VAL A 38 -5.26 -3.37 -6.31
C VAL A 38 -4.67 -2.30 -5.40
N TRP A 39 -5.45 -1.78 -4.46
CA TRP A 39 -5.04 -0.83 -3.44
C TRP A 39 -5.19 -1.46 -2.06
N VAL A 40 -4.24 -1.17 -1.18
CA VAL A 40 -4.26 -1.55 0.23
C VAL A 40 -3.95 -0.30 1.04
N GLY A 41 -4.94 0.17 1.80
CA GLY A 41 -4.85 1.33 2.68
C GLY A 41 -4.59 0.93 4.11
N PHE A 42 -3.64 1.60 4.75
CA PHE A 42 -3.27 1.37 6.13
C PHE A 42 -3.82 2.48 7.03
N THR A 43 -4.27 2.12 8.23
CA THR A 43 -4.65 3.06 9.27
C THR A 43 -3.44 3.89 9.74
N PRO A 44 -3.65 5.03 10.43
CA PRO A 44 -2.55 5.77 11.03
C PRO A 44 -1.75 4.94 12.05
N ALA A 45 -2.42 4.02 12.76
CA ALA A 45 -1.77 3.11 13.70
C ALA A 45 -0.86 2.11 12.99
N GLU A 46 -1.35 1.44 11.95
CA GLU A 46 -0.55 0.53 11.12
C GLU A 46 0.59 1.27 10.41
N THR A 47 0.35 2.51 9.95
CA THR A 47 1.39 3.35 9.34
C THR A 47 2.55 3.61 10.31
N LYS A 48 2.25 3.87 11.59
CA LYS A 48 3.29 3.99 12.65
C LYS A 48 4.01 2.67 12.91
N GLN A 49 3.29 1.55 12.88
CA GLN A 49 3.91 0.22 13.01
C GLN A 49 4.85 -0.10 11.84
N ILE A 50 4.46 0.22 10.60
CA ILE A 50 5.32 0.06 9.41
C ILE A 50 6.52 1.01 9.50
N ALA A 51 6.35 2.25 9.98
CA ALA A 51 7.45 3.19 10.17
C ALA A 51 8.52 2.66 11.16
N ALA A 52 8.08 1.92 12.19
CA ALA A 52 8.95 1.28 13.17
C ALA A 52 9.61 -0.01 12.62
N SER A 53 8.85 -0.83 11.90
CA SER A 53 9.28 -2.17 11.44
C SER A 53 10.04 -2.15 10.11
N GLY A 54 9.88 -1.09 9.32
CA GLY A 54 10.40 -0.98 7.96
C GLY A 54 9.32 -1.26 6.93
N VAL A 55 9.34 -0.54 5.80
CA VAL A 55 8.39 -0.64 4.69
C VAL A 55 8.39 -2.03 4.05
N GLU A 56 9.50 -2.75 4.18
CA GLU A 56 9.63 -4.14 3.74
C GLU A 56 8.70 -5.08 4.54
N SER A 57 8.29 -4.71 5.77
CA SER A 57 7.32 -5.47 6.59
C SER A 57 5.91 -5.53 6.00
N ILE A 58 5.61 -4.75 4.96
CA ILE A 58 4.36 -4.86 4.20
C ILE A 58 4.29 -6.21 3.46
N PHE A 59 5.43 -6.85 3.20
CA PHE A 59 5.49 -8.15 2.54
C PHE A 59 5.99 -9.23 3.50
N ASP A 60 5.24 -10.34 3.57
CA ASP A 60 5.60 -11.51 4.37
C ASP A 60 6.80 -12.30 3.81
N THR A 61 7.26 -11.95 2.59
CA THR A 61 8.37 -12.63 1.92
C THR A 61 9.63 -11.75 1.94
N PRO A 62 10.51 -11.87 2.96
CA PRO A 62 11.69 -11.00 3.13
C PRO A 62 12.71 -11.10 1.99
N GLN A 63 12.59 -12.12 1.14
CA GLN A 63 13.46 -12.34 -0.03
C GLN A 63 13.09 -11.41 -1.21
N LEU A 64 11.88 -10.85 -1.19
CA LEU A 64 11.44 -9.88 -2.18
C LEU A 64 11.67 -8.49 -1.59
N ARG A 65 12.72 -7.79 -2.04
CA ARG A 65 12.87 -6.34 -1.83
C ARG A 65 12.25 -5.65 -3.04
N PRO A 66 10.98 -5.24 -2.98
CA PRO A 66 10.33 -4.68 -4.14
C PRO A 66 10.92 -3.32 -4.44
N TYR A 67 11.06 -3.02 -5.72
CA TYR A 67 11.29 -1.66 -6.15
C TYR A 67 9.98 -0.88 -5.96
N TRP A 68 9.97 0.04 -5.00
CA TRP A 68 8.85 0.92 -4.76
C TRP A 68 8.95 2.14 -5.67
N TYR A 69 7.91 2.38 -6.48
CA TYR A 69 7.61 3.76 -6.83
C TYR A 69 7.04 4.47 -5.60
N ALA A 70 7.25 5.77 -5.54
CA ALA A 70 6.83 6.61 -4.44
C ALA A 70 6.02 7.77 -5.00
N ASN A 71 4.83 7.99 -4.44
CA ASN A 71 4.02 9.18 -4.73
C ASN A 71 3.66 9.85 -3.40
N PRO A 72 4.27 10.99 -3.08
CA PRO A 72 4.11 11.62 -1.80
C PRO A 72 2.77 12.38 -1.77
N ASP A 73 2.34 12.74 -0.56
CA ASP A 73 1.23 13.65 -0.40
C ASP A 73 1.59 15.01 -1.03
N ARG A 74 0.58 15.78 -1.46
CA ARG A 74 0.78 17.12 -2.00
C ARG A 74 1.49 18.05 -1.02
N ASP A 75 1.41 17.80 0.28
CA ASP A 75 1.97 18.60 1.37
C ASP A 75 3.27 18.02 1.95
N SER A 76 3.76 16.91 1.38
CA SER A 76 5.04 16.30 1.76
C SER A 76 6.23 17.24 1.57
N ARG A 77 7.16 17.20 2.53
CA ARG A 77 8.46 17.89 2.47
C ARG A 77 9.41 17.29 1.43
N TYR A 78 9.13 16.08 0.94
CA TYR A 78 9.94 15.39 -0.05
C TYR A 78 9.46 15.60 -1.48
N LYS A 79 8.32 16.30 -1.68
CA LYS A 79 7.85 16.68 -3.02
C LYS A 79 8.85 17.63 -3.68
N THR A 80 9.17 17.39 -4.95
CA THR A 80 10.06 18.28 -5.70
C THR A 80 9.28 19.09 -6.74
N PHE A 81 8.85 18.46 -7.82
CA PHE A 81 8.02 19.07 -8.85
C PHE A 81 7.00 18.05 -9.35
N TYR A 82 5.88 18.55 -9.88
CA TYR A 82 4.81 17.72 -10.40
C TYR A 82 5.00 17.45 -11.89
N VAL A 83 4.88 16.19 -12.29
CA VAL A 83 4.88 15.78 -13.69
C VAL A 83 3.47 15.28 -14.06
N PRO A 84 2.77 15.94 -15.01
CA PRO A 84 1.45 15.51 -15.46
C PRO A 84 1.43 14.03 -15.85
N GLY A 85 0.45 13.29 -15.30
CA GLY A 85 0.29 11.84 -15.54
C GLY A 85 1.27 10.93 -14.78
N LYS A 86 2.27 11.48 -14.06
CA LYS A 86 3.22 10.70 -13.24
C LYS A 86 3.16 11.01 -11.75
N GLY A 87 2.67 12.19 -11.35
CA GLY A 87 2.62 12.63 -9.96
C GLY A 87 3.82 13.47 -9.55
N TYR A 88 4.04 13.63 -8.24
CA TYR A 88 5.20 14.36 -7.74
C TYR A 88 6.47 13.51 -7.83
N VAL A 89 7.55 14.13 -8.29
CA VAL A 89 8.89 13.54 -8.22
C VAL A 89 9.41 13.63 -6.79
N VAL A 90 10.01 12.53 -6.33
CA VAL A 90 10.55 12.38 -4.97
C VAL A 90 12.01 11.94 -5.04
N TYR A 91 12.86 12.58 -4.25
CA TYR A 91 14.26 12.17 -4.03
C TYR A 91 14.46 11.65 -2.61
N THR A 92 13.73 10.59 -2.26
CA THR A 92 13.82 9.96 -0.94
C THR A 92 13.52 8.47 -1.01
N SER A 93 13.74 7.76 0.09
CA SER A 93 13.38 6.34 0.19
C SER A 93 11.90 6.17 0.55
N ALA A 94 11.30 5.04 0.16
CA ALA A 94 9.94 4.70 0.60
C ALA A 94 9.84 4.72 2.14
N GLN A 95 10.86 4.23 2.86
CA GLN A 95 10.89 4.28 4.33
C GLN A 95 10.82 5.71 4.88
N ALA A 96 11.53 6.66 4.27
CA ALA A 96 11.49 8.04 4.70
C ALA A 96 10.09 8.65 4.49
N MET A 97 9.39 8.28 3.43
CA MET A 97 7.99 8.71 3.22
C MET A 97 7.03 8.09 4.23
N VAL A 98 7.18 6.79 4.55
CA VAL A 98 6.38 6.14 5.60
C VAL A 98 6.60 6.84 6.95
N ARG A 99 7.84 7.17 7.29
CA ARG A 99 8.17 7.91 8.52
C ARG A 99 7.58 9.32 8.53
N GLU A 100 7.57 9.99 7.38
CA GLU A 100 6.89 11.28 7.26
C GLU A 100 5.39 11.12 7.52
N ALA A 101 4.70 10.24 6.80
CA ALA A 101 3.26 10.00 7.03
C ALA A 101 2.96 9.65 8.51
N ALA A 102 3.76 8.77 9.12
CA ALA A 102 3.61 8.40 10.52
C ALA A 102 3.79 9.57 11.53
N SER A 103 4.48 10.64 11.12
CA SER A 103 4.68 11.84 11.95
C SER A 103 3.48 12.79 11.95
N HIS A 104 2.53 12.61 11.04
CA HIS A 104 1.30 13.39 10.98
C HIS A 104 0.17 12.72 11.80
N PRO A 105 -0.72 13.49 12.47
CA PRO A 105 -1.77 12.91 13.33
C PRO A 105 -2.68 11.91 12.62
N ASN A 106 -3.04 12.21 11.37
CA ASN A 106 -3.92 11.39 10.53
C ASN A 106 -3.19 10.75 9.36
N GLY A 107 -1.84 10.73 9.39
CA GLY A 107 -1.09 10.31 8.22
C GLY A 107 -1.16 8.82 7.99
N ARG A 108 -1.33 8.46 6.72
CA ARG A 108 -1.56 7.10 6.25
C ARG A 108 -0.66 6.78 5.07
N VAL A 109 -0.42 5.50 4.88
CA VAL A 109 0.20 4.97 3.67
C VAL A 109 -0.81 4.12 2.92
N TRP A 110 -0.68 4.12 1.60
CA TRP A 110 -1.36 3.20 0.71
C TRP A 110 -0.34 2.48 -0.16
N VAL A 111 -0.61 1.24 -0.50
CA VAL A 111 0.15 0.50 -1.51
C VAL A 111 -0.78 0.18 -2.65
N SER A 112 -0.35 0.51 -3.87
CA SER A 112 -1.04 0.08 -5.08
C SER A 112 -0.20 -0.92 -5.85
N TYR A 113 -0.82 -2.01 -6.31
CA TYR A 113 -0.28 -2.93 -7.30
C TYR A 113 -0.95 -2.66 -8.65
N ASN A 114 -0.19 -2.20 -9.65
CA ASN A 114 -0.67 -1.99 -11.01
C ASN A 114 -0.55 -3.28 -11.83
N LYS A 115 -1.70 -3.81 -12.27
CA LYS A 115 -1.81 -5.09 -12.99
C LYS A 115 -1.23 -5.05 -14.41
N THR A 116 -0.90 -3.87 -14.94
CA THR A 116 -0.47 -3.70 -16.34
C THR A 116 0.98 -3.26 -16.51
N LEU A 117 1.70 -2.97 -15.41
CA LEU A 117 3.07 -2.48 -15.47
C LEU A 117 4.09 -3.53 -15.00
N PRO A 118 5.29 -3.56 -15.61
CA PRO A 118 6.36 -4.50 -15.21
C PRO A 118 6.93 -4.20 -13.82
N LYS A 119 6.79 -2.95 -13.34
CA LYS A 119 7.11 -2.52 -11.97
C LYS A 119 5.81 -2.06 -11.32
N PRO A 120 5.08 -2.96 -10.65
CA PRO A 120 3.67 -2.72 -10.36
C PRO A 120 3.43 -1.98 -9.04
N LEU A 121 4.42 -1.90 -8.15
CA LEU A 121 4.23 -1.39 -6.79
C LEU A 121 4.51 0.10 -6.67
N THR A 122 3.53 0.83 -6.12
CA THR A 122 3.68 2.23 -5.73
C THR A 122 3.23 2.40 -4.28
N LEU A 123 4.05 3.06 -3.47
CA LEU A 123 3.70 3.54 -2.14
C LEU A 123 3.22 4.98 -2.24
N TRP A 124 2.09 5.26 -1.60
CA TRP A 124 1.45 6.56 -1.52
C TRP A 124 1.37 7.00 -0.07
N THR A 125 1.52 8.30 0.18
CA THR A 125 1.26 8.89 1.50
C THR A 125 0.10 9.86 1.41
N GLU A 126 -0.65 9.98 2.49
CA GLU A 126 -1.79 10.89 2.65
C GLU A 126 -1.77 11.46 4.07
N PHE A 127 -1.87 12.78 4.25
CA PHE A 127 -1.93 13.41 5.58
C PHE A 127 -2.46 14.85 5.56
#